data_AF-A0AB34X1F2-F1
#
_entry.id   AF-A0AB34X1F2-F1
#
_cell.length_a   1.000
_cell.length_b   1.000
_cell.length_c   1.000
_cell.angle_alpha   90.00
_cell.angle_beta   90.00
_cell.angle_gamma   90.00
#
_symmetry.space_group_name_H-M   'P 1'
#
loop_
_entity.id
_entity.type
_entity.pdbx_description
1 polymer ?
#
loop_
_entity_poly.entity_id
_entity_poly.type
_entity_poly.pdbx_seq_one_letter_code
_entity_poly.pdbx_strand_id
1 'polypeptide(L)'
;MAGYFGHSMSNNAVAAYSEGLRPITKWNKKDLIEAALETDGCAFSREELQSCTLAALKRHLLENKEWHHTSKHFNETDFWGIDEDRVSNRDVLTKMRSFKQPKKQAPTRTRLAKIEFEEWVGTRNNGAYMERQALAIIKGKWAYTLSGKKHTTAKHFLEAYEYKVAPKGTEEEFSQITQKYDL
;
A
#
# COMPACT_ATOMS: atom_id res chain seq x y z
N MET A 1 -25.76 -1.21 24.33
CA MET A 1 -26.05 0.11 24.95
C MET A 1 -25.58 1.19 23.98
N ALA A 2 -26.48 1.96 23.38
CA ALA A 2 -26.10 2.95 22.36
C ALA A 2 -25.42 4.15 23.04
N GLY A 3 -24.20 4.49 22.60
CA GLY A 3 -23.41 5.61 23.11
C GLY A 3 -22.01 5.66 22.53
N TYR A 4 -21.31 6.76 22.74
CA TYR A 4 -19.90 6.93 22.33
C TYR A 4 -18.99 6.86 23.55
N PHE A 5 -17.87 6.15 23.43
CA PHE A 5 -16.74 6.24 24.34
C PHE A 5 -15.87 7.43 23.91
N GLY A 6 -15.89 8.50 24.71
CA GLY A 6 -15.23 9.76 24.37
C GLY A 6 -15.96 10.52 23.24
N HIS A 7 -15.21 11.10 22.30
CA HIS A 7 -15.75 11.96 21.22
C HIS A 7 -15.83 11.28 19.83
N SER A 8 -15.34 10.04 19.69
CA SER A 8 -15.08 9.48 18.35
C SER A 8 -15.18 7.96 18.20
N MET A 9 -15.41 7.20 19.29
CA MET A 9 -15.50 5.74 19.24
C MET A 9 -16.86 5.27 19.76
N SER A 10 -17.57 4.39 19.05
CA SER A 10 -18.82 3.82 19.52
C SER A 10 -18.56 2.86 20.68
N ASN A 11 -19.46 2.80 21.68
CA ASN A 11 -19.40 1.79 22.75
C ASN A 11 -19.43 0.36 22.20
N ASN A 12 -20.07 0.16 21.03
CA ASN A 12 -20.05 -1.14 20.34
C ASN A 12 -18.66 -1.46 19.76
N ALA A 13 -17.93 -0.46 19.28
CA ALA A 13 -16.55 -0.67 18.82
C ALA A 13 -15.62 -1.00 19.99
N VAL A 14 -15.85 -0.42 21.17
CA VAL A 14 -15.12 -0.78 22.41
C VAL A 14 -15.46 -2.21 22.84
N ALA A 15 -16.73 -2.59 22.79
CA ALA A 15 -17.17 -3.96 23.08
C ALA A 15 -16.57 -4.99 22.10
N ALA A 16 -16.52 -4.66 20.81
CA ALA A 16 -15.91 -5.49 19.79
C ALA A 16 -14.41 -5.74 20.07
N TYR A 17 -13.66 -4.72 20.55
CA TYR A 17 -12.28 -4.93 20.99
C TYR A 17 -12.16 -5.88 22.19
N SER A 18 -13.08 -5.81 23.16
CA SER A 18 -13.12 -6.76 24.29
C SER A 18 -13.49 -8.18 23.87
N GLU A 19 -14.19 -8.33 22.74
CA GLU A 19 -14.53 -9.61 22.12
C GLU A 19 -13.45 -10.10 21.12
N GLY A 20 -12.31 -9.40 21.04
CA GLY A 20 -11.20 -9.77 20.15
C GLY A 20 -11.39 -9.39 18.68
N LEU A 21 -12.53 -8.77 18.33
CA LEU A 21 -12.83 -8.26 17.01
C LEU A 21 -12.14 -6.91 16.78
N ARG A 22 -11.56 -6.73 15.60
CA ARG A 22 -10.92 -5.46 15.25
C ARG A 22 -10.84 -5.24 13.74
N PRO A 23 -10.67 -3.99 13.29
CA PRO A 23 -10.44 -3.70 11.88
C PRO A 23 -9.25 -4.46 11.33
N ILE A 24 -9.32 -4.88 10.06
CA ILE A 24 -8.27 -5.69 9.41
C ILE A 24 -6.87 -5.06 9.51
N THR A 25 -6.78 -3.73 9.56
CA THR A 25 -5.52 -2.98 9.67
C THR A 25 -4.90 -3.05 11.06
N LYS A 26 -5.69 -3.31 12.11
CA LYS A 26 -5.25 -3.40 13.50
C LYS A 26 -4.72 -4.79 13.89
N TRP A 27 -5.01 -5.81 13.09
CA TRP A 27 -4.40 -7.12 13.26
C TRP A 27 -2.91 -7.08 12.90
N ASN A 28 -2.05 -7.42 13.87
CA ASN A 28 -0.64 -7.68 13.65
C ASN A 28 -0.37 -9.19 13.60
N LYS A 29 0.85 -9.58 13.22
CA LYS A 29 1.19 -11.01 13.03
C LYS A 29 1.20 -11.80 14.34
N LYS A 30 1.68 -11.21 15.44
CA LYS A 30 1.75 -11.88 16.74
C LYS A 30 0.35 -12.14 17.27
N ASP A 31 -0.47 -11.10 17.29
CA ASP A 31 -1.85 -11.16 17.78
C ASP A 31 -2.69 -12.18 17.00
N LEU A 32 -2.50 -12.29 15.68
CA LEU A 32 -3.18 -13.30 14.87
C LEU A 32 -2.77 -14.72 15.23
N ILE A 33 -1.48 -14.94 15.48
CA ILE A 33 -0.96 -16.26 15.83
C ILE A 33 -1.45 -16.66 17.21
N GLU A 34 -1.41 -15.74 18.18
CA GLU A 34 -1.89 -15.99 19.54
C GLU A 34 -3.39 -16.27 19.54
N ALA A 35 -4.21 -15.41 18.91
CA ALA A 35 -5.65 -15.62 18.82
C ALA A 35 -6.01 -16.95 18.12
N ALA A 36 -5.30 -17.32 17.06
CA ALA A 36 -5.53 -18.61 16.39
C ALA A 36 -5.14 -19.82 17.27
N LEU A 37 -4.08 -19.72 18.07
CA LEU A 37 -3.65 -20.80 18.97
C LEU A 37 -4.53 -20.91 20.22
N GLU A 38 -5.13 -19.80 20.66
CA GLU A 38 -6.10 -19.76 21.76
C GLU A 38 -7.50 -20.24 21.34
N THR A 39 -7.76 -20.35 20.04
CA THR A 39 -9.01 -20.88 19.51
C THR A 39 -9.07 -22.40 19.69
N ASP A 40 -10.14 -22.89 20.29
CA ASP A 40 -10.36 -24.32 20.48
C ASP A 40 -10.36 -25.07 19.14
N GLY A 41 -9.70 -26.23 19.11
CA GLY A 41 -9.60 -27.04 17.89
C GLY A 41 -8.52 -26.60 16.89
N CYS A 42 -7.66 -25.63 17.25
CA CYS A 42 -6.58 -25.17 16.38
C CYS A 42 -5.71 -26.33 15.87
N ALA A 43 -5.71 -26.48 14.54
CA ALA A 43 -4.98 -27.55 13.86
C ALA A 43 -3.54 -27.15 13.51
N PHE A 44 -3.05 -25.98 13.91
CA PHE A 44 -1.74 -25.43 13.52
C PHE A 44 -0.79 -25.28 14.70
N SER A 45 0.50 -25.47 14.46
CA SER A 45 1.53 -25.09 15.42
C SER A 45 1.93 -23.60 15.28
N ARG A 46 2.55 -23.05 16.33
CA ARG A 46 3.07 -21.68 16.31
C ARG A 46 4.06 -21.46 15.16
N GLU A 47 4.96 -22.41 14.93
CA GLU A 47 6.01 -22.35 13.91
C GLU A 47 5.41 -22.32 12.50
N GLU A 48 4.32 -23.06 12.28
CA GLU A 48 3.64 -23.12 10.99
C GLU A 48 2.99 -21.80 10.64
N LEU A 49 2.33 -21.16 11.59
CA LEU A 49 1.75 -19.84 11.40
C LEU A 49 2.85 -18.76 11.26
N GLN A 50 3.96 -18.90 11.98
CA GLN A 50 5.13 -18.02 11.83
C GLN A 50 5.77 -18.12 10.45
N SER A 51 5.75 -19.29 9.81
CA SER A 51 6.27 -19.46 8.45
C SER A 51 5.44 -18.72 7.39
N CYS A 52 4.16 -18.45 7.66
CA CYS A 52 3.25 -17.80 6.73
C CYS A 52 3.39 -16.26 6.74
N THR A 53 3.00 -15.60 5.65
CA THR A 53 3.00 -14.14 5.59
C THR A 53 1.80 -13.55 6.35
N LEU A 54 1.94 -12.34 6.91
CA LEU A 54 0.83 -11.65 7.60
C LEU A 54 -0.42 -11.55 6.72
N ALA A 55 -0.24 -11.33 5.43
CA ALA A 55 -1.35 -11.22 4.51
C ALA A 55 -2.06 -12.56 4.24
N ALA A 56 -1.31 -13.65 4.16
CA ALA A 56 -1.88 -14.99 4.08
C ALA A 56 -2.73 -15.28 5.32
N LEU A 57 -2.19 -15.00 6.51
CA LEU A 57 -2.89 -15.19 7.78
C LEU A 57 -4.19 -14.37 7.81
N LYS A 58 -4.15 -13.08 7.48
CA LYS A 58 -5.36 -12.24 7.42
C LYS A 58 -6.39 -12.76 6.42
N ARG A 59 -5.95 -13.26 5.27
CA ARG A 59 -6.86 -13.72 4.20
C ARG A 59 -7.56 -15.03 4.54
N HIS A 60 -6.86 -15.91 5.27
CA HIS A 60 -7.26 -17.30 5.46
C HIS A 60 -7.67 -17.65 6.88
N LEU A 61 -7.29 -16.88 7.90
CA LEU A 61 -7.68 -17.14 9.29
C LEU A 61 -8.74 -16.16 9.81
N LEU A 62 -8.94 -15.03 9.13
CA LEU A 62 -9.97 -14.08 9.54
C LEU A 62 -11.23 -14.24 8.70
N GLU A 63 -12.34 -13.95 9.35
CA GLU A 63 -13.63 -13.70 8.73
C GLU A 63 -14.22 -12.38 9.22
N ASN A 64 -15.06 -11.78 8.38
CA ASN A 64 -15.81 -10.60 8.75
C ASN A 64 -16.97 -11.07 9.64
N LYS A 65 -16.96 -10.62 10.90
CA LYS A 65 -17.98 -10.98 11.88
C LYS A 65 -19.04 -9.88 11.97
N GLU A 66 -18.58 -8.64 11.96
CA GLU A 66 -19.43 -7.49 12.19
C GLU A 66 -18.97 -6.30 11.37
N TRP A 67 -19.89 -5.38 11.17
CA TRP A 67 -19.61 -4.11 10.55
C TRP A 67 -20.19 -2.98 11.41
N HIS A 68 -19.41 -1.91 11.58
CA HIS A 68 -19.78 -0.78 12.42
C HIS A 68 -19.64 0.54 11.66
N HIS A 69 -20.58 1.44 11.90
CA HIS A 69 -20.39 2.84 11.56
C HIS A 69 -19.29 3.45 12.44
N THR A 70 -18.34 4.10 11.79
CA THR A 70 -17.21 4.77 12.39
C THR A 70 -17.22 6.23 11.93
N SER A 71 -17.10 7.17 12.87
CA SER A 71 -17.14 8.63 12.64
C SER A 71 -18.50 9.27 12.33
N LYS A 72 -18.53 10.60 12.49
CA LYS A 72 -19.66 11.49 12.22
C LYS A 72 -20.07 11.55 10.74
N HIS A 73 -19.18 11.13 9.83
CA HIS A 73 -19.43 11.11 8.39
C HIS A 73 -19.94 9.75 7.89
N PHE A 74 -20.45 8.90 8.79
CA PHE A 74 -20.99 7.58 8.46
C PHE A 74 -20.00 6.64 7.75
N ASN A 75 -18.68 6.80 7.98
CA ASN A 75 -17.70 5.88 7.40
C ASN A 75 -17.94 4.46 7.90
N GLU A 76 -17.79 3.52 7.00
CA GLU A 76 -18.14 2.12 7.18
C GLU A 76 -16.85 1.33 7.51
N THR A 77 -16.78 0.61 8.64
CA THR A 77 -15.61 -0.21 8.99
C THR A 77 -16.01 -1.64 9.37
N ASP A 78 -15.43 -2.60 8.65
CA ASP A 78 -15.52 -4.03 8.96
C ASP A 78 -14.64 -4.43 10.15
N PHE A 79 -15.20 -5.25 11.02
CA PHE A 79 -14.54 -5.88 12.15
C PHE A 79 -14.36 -7.38 11.88
N TRP A 80 -13.13 -7.83 12.09
CA TRP A 80 -12.68 -9.17 11.73
C TRP A 80 -12.31 -9.94 12.99
N GLY A 81 -12.72 -11.21 13.03
CA GLY A 81 -12.39 -12.18 14.07
C GLY A 81 -11.75 -13.43 13.47
N ILE A 82 -11.25 -14.31 14.34
CA ILE A 82 -10.75 -15.63 13.92
C ILE A 82 -11.93 -16.48 13.41
N ASP A 83 -11.69 -17.17 12.30
CA ASP A 83 -12.60 -18.15 11.70
C ASP A 83 -12.25 -19.54 12.27
N GLU A 84 -13.10 -20.01 13.19
CA GLU A 84 -12.90 -21.26 13.95
C GLU A 84 -12.85 -22.49 13.03
N ASP A 85 -13.67 -22.51 11.98
CA ASP A 85 -13.71 -23.59 10.99
C ASP A 85 -12.40 -23.67 10.20
N ARG A 86 -11.86 -22.51 9.82
CA ARG A 86 -10.57 -22.45 9.09
C ARG A 86 -9.38 -22.74 9.99
N VAL A 87 -9.45 -22.38 11.27
CA VAL A 87 -8.42 -22.68 12.25
C VAL A 87 -8.35 -24.18 12.57
N SER A 88 -9.49 -24.86 12.54
CA SER A 88 -9.59 -26.30 12.72
C SER A 88 -9.25 -27.11 11.45
N ASN A 89 -9.16 -26.44 10.29
CA ASN A 89 -8.93 -27.11 9.00
C ASN A 89 -7.46 -27.06 8.55
N ARG A 90 -6.80 -28.22 8.64
CA ARG A 90 -5.39 -28.39 8.26
C ARG A 90 -5.07 -27.98 6.82
N ASP A 91 -5.99 -28.16 5.87
CA ASP A 91 -5.78 -27.85 4.45
C ASP A 91 -5.56 -26.34 4.19
N VAL A 92 -6.00 -25.50 5.12
CA VAL A 92 -5.81 -24.05 5.05
C VAL A 92 -4.32 -23.70 5.15
N LEU A 93 -3.49 -24.51 5.82
CA LEU A 93 -2.04 -24.28 5.89
C LEU A 93 -1.39 -24.28 4.51
N THR A 94 -1.77 -25.21 3.65
CA THR A 94 -1.25 -25.29 2.27
C THR A 94 -1.63 -24.04 1.48
N LYS A 95 -2.87 -23.56 1.63
CA LYS A 95 -3.34 -22.32 1.01
C LYS A 95 -2.53 -21.12 1.52
N MET A 96 -2.31 -21.01 2.83
CA MET A 96 -1.52 -19.94 3.43
C MET A 96 -0.06 -19.92 2.95
N ARG A 97 0.59 -21.08 2.83
CA ARG A 97 1.98 -21.19 2.35
C ARG A 97 2.12 -20.86 0.87
N SER A 98 1.15 -21.28 0.06
CA SER A 98 1.11 -21.00 -1.39
C SER A 98 0.68 -19.57 -1.72
N PHE A 99 0.13 -18.83 -0.74
CA PHE A 99 -0.45 -17.51 -0.96
C PHE A 99 0.61 -16.49 -1.38
N LYS A 100 0.43 -15.94 -2.58
CA LYS A 100 1.20 -14.81 -3.09
C LYS A 100 0.30 -13.59 -3.04
N GLN A 101 0.72 -12.57 -2.29
CA GLN A 101 0.02 -11.29 -2.31
C GLN A 101 -0.01 -10.76 -3.75
N PRO A 102 -1.19 -10.32 -4.25
CA PRO A 102 -1.23 -9.61 -5.51
C PRO A 102 -0.35 -8.37 -5.38
N LYS A 103 0.67 -8.26 -6.24
CA LYS A 103 1.44 -7.02 -6.36
C LYS A 103 0.44 -5.93 -6.74
N LYS A 104 0.35 -4.86 -5.95
CA LYS A 104 -0.42 -3.68 -6.33
C LYS A 104 0.06 -3.28 -7.73
N GLN A 105 -0.83 -3.32 -8.72
CA GLN A 105 -0.48 -2.90 -10.07
C GLN A 105 0.00 -1.46 -9.96
N ALA A 106 1.26 -1.21 -10.34
CA ALA A 106 1.74 0.15 -10.47
C ALA A 106 0.82 0.87 -11.47
N PRO A 107 0.56 2.18 -11.31
CA PRO A 107 -0.21 2.92 -12.29
C PRO A 107 0.43 2.74 -13.67
N THR A 108 -0.24 1.96 -14.54
CA THR A 108 0.29 1.55 -15.84
C THR A 108 0.34 2.71 -16.82
N ARG A 109 -0.42 3.76 -16.58
CA ARG A 109 -0.55 4.89 -17.49
C ARG A 109 0.69 5.76 -17.42
N THR A 110 1.50 5.70 -18.47
CA THR A 110 2.56 6.66 -18.75
C THR A 110 1.94 7.99 -19.19
N ARG A 111 2.57 9.10 -18.82
CA ARG A 111 2.16 10.45 -19.21
C ARG A 111 3.37 11.19 -19.74
N LEU A 112 3.25 11.79 -20.91
CA LEU A 112 4.29 12.66 -21.46
C LEU A 112 4.24 13.97 -20.69
N ALA A 113 5.37 14.51 -20.27
CA ALA A 113 5.42 15.77 -19.55
C ALA A 113 6.71 16.54 -19.86
N LYS A 114 6.66 17.85 -19.66
CA LYS A 114 7.84 18.69 -19.45
C LYS A 114 7.94 18.95 -17.96
N ILE A 115 9.10 18.65 -17.37
CA ILE A 115 9.34 18.82 -15.94
C ILE A 115 10.30 19.97 -15.70
N GLU A 116 10.11 20.65 -14.58
CA GLU A 116 11.01 21.66 -14.03
C GLU A 116 11.56 21.15 -12.70
N PHE A 117 12.88 21.17 -12.55
CA PHE A 117 13.54 20.68 -11.35
C PHE A 117 14.84 21.43 -11.10
N GLU A 118 15.26 21.46 -9.85
CA GLU A 118 16.55 21.99 -9.46
C GLU A 118 17.59 20.87 -9.41
N GLU A 119 18.79 21.18 -9.90
CA GLU A 119 19.93 20.29 -9.82
C GLU A 119 21.13 21.01 -9.22
N TRP A 120 21.82 20.35 -8.30
CA TRP A 120 23.06 20.88 -7.75
C TRP A 120 24.15 20.85 -8.81
N VAL A 121 24.66 22.02 -9.17
CA VAL A 121 25.76 22.19 -10.12
C VAL A 121 26.97 22.74 -9.36
N GLY A 122 28.12 22.09 -9.51
CA GLY A 122 29.37 22.47 -8.87
C GLY A 122 29.91 21.37 -7.95
N THR A 123 30.87 21.74 -7.11
CA THR A 123 31.43 20.81 -6.12
C THR A 123 30.56 20.78 -4.86
N ARG A 124 30.80 19.79 -3.98
CA ARG A 124 30.03 19.65 -2.72
C ARG A 124 29.99 20.93 -1.88
N ASN A 125 31.07 21.71 -1.88
CA ASN A 125 31.20 22.90 -1.05
C ASN A 125 31.06 24.21 -1.83
N ASN A 126 31.29 24.19 -3.15
CA ASN A 126 31.12 25.33 -4.05
C ASN A 126 30.18 24.93 -5.19
N GLY A 127 28.90 24.82 -4.87
CA GLY A 127 27.86 24.56 -5.86
C GLY A 127 26.58 25.32 -5.52
N ALA A 128 25.66 25.34 -6.47
CA ALA A 128 24.37 25.96 -6.34
C ALA A 128 23.31 25.10 -7.02
N TYR A 129 22.08 25.19 -6.53
CA TYR A 129 20.93 24.63 -7.23
C TYR A 129 20.62 25.50 -8.45
N MET A 130 20.54 24.87 -9.62
CA MET A 130 20.11 25.52 -10.85
C MET A 130 18.84 24.86 -11.37
N GLU A 131 17.88 25.70 -11.76
CA GLU A 131 16.66 25.26 -12.40
C GLU A 131 16.95 24.71 -13.80
N ARG A 132 16.37 23.56 -14.09
CA ARG A 132 16.48 22.84 -15.35
C ARG A 132 15.09 22.42 -15.80
N GLN A 133 14.92 22.40 -17.11
CA GLN A 133 13.74 21.86 -17.75
C GLN A 133 14.14 20.63 -18.58
N ALA A 134 13.31 19.60 -18.57
CA ALA A 134 13.52 18.42 -19.42
C ALA A 134 12.20 17.80 -19.86
N LEU A 135 12.21 17.13 -21.01
CA LEU A 135 11.11 16.23 -21.38
C LEU A 135 11.23 14.94 -20.57
N ALA A 136 10.08 14.46 -20.10
CA ALA A 136 10.00 13.28 -19.27
C ALA A 136 8.77 12.43 -19.57
N ILE A 137 8.91 11.13 -19.38
CA ILE A 137 7.77 10.22 -19.29
C ILE A 137 7.51 9.95 -17.80
N ILE A 138 6.32 10.29 -17.31
CA ILE A 138 5.94 10.05 -15.91
C ILE A 138 5.24 8.68 -15.83
N LYS A 139 5.77 7.79 -14.96
CA LYS A 139 5.18 6.48 -14.63
C LYS A 139 5.19 6.31 -13.12
N GLY A 140 4.00 6.38 -12.51
CA GLY A 140 3.87 6.41 -11.05
C GLY A 140 4.47 7.66 -10.41
N LYS A 141 5.41 7.48 -9.47
CA LYS A 141 6.07 8.58 -8.74
C LYS A 141 7.39 9.04 -9.36
N TRP A 142 7.68 8.59 -10.58
CA TRP A 142 8.95 8.83 -11.24
C TRP A 142 8.72 9.53 -12.57
N ALA A 143 9.50 10.59 -12.80
CA ALA A 143 9.68 11.24 -14.09
C ALA A 143 11.00 10.74 -14.70
N TYR A 144 10.92 10.14 -15.87
CA TYR A 144 12.05 9.54 -16.58
C TYR A 144 12.49 10.50 -17.68
N THR A 145 13.72 11.01 -17.60
CA THR A 145 14.33 11.93 -18.58
C THR A 145 15.50 11.24 -19.28
N LEU A 146 16.04 11.83 -20.35
CA LEU A 146 17.28 11.32 -20.95
C LEU A 146 18.47 11.35 -19.98
N SER A 147 18.55 12.33 -19.09
CA SER A 147 19.64 12.48 -18.13
C SER A 147 19.52 11.56 -16.92
N GLY A 148 18.31 11.11 -16.55
CA GLY A 148 18.12 10.28 -15.37
C GLY A 148 16.65 10.13 -14.96
N LYS A 149 16.44 9.85 -13.67
CA LYS A 149 15.09 9.75 -13.09
C LYS A 149 14.96 10.77 -11.97
N LYS A 150 13.81 11.44 -11.88
CA LYS A 150 13.47 12.36 -10.79
C LYS A 150 12.20 11.87 -10.10
N HIS A 151 12.16 11.93 -8.78
CA HIS A 151 10.97 11.57 -8.01
C HIS A 151 10.01 12.77 -7.99
N THR A 152 8.76 12.58 -8.41
CA THR A 152 7.80 13.68 -8.63
C THR A 152 7.37 14.40 -7.34
N THR A 153 7.63 13.81 -6.18
CA THR A 153 7.37 14.43 -4.87
C THR A 153 8.64 14.89 -4.14
N ALA A 154 9.78 14.95 -4.83
CA ALA A 154 11.02 15.43 -4.24
C ALA A 154 10.98 16.95 -4.05
N LYS A 155 11.71 17.46 -3.04
CA LYS A 155 11.80 18.90 -2.75
C LYS A 155 12.26 19.74 -3.94
N HIS A 156 13.22 19.21 -4.71
CA HIS A 156 13.82 19.87 -5.86
C HIS A 156 13.09 19.57 -7.18
N PHE A 157 11.89 19.00 -7.11
CA PHE A 157 10.98 18.86 -8.24
C PHE A 157 9.96 19.98 -8.15
N LEU A 158 9.98 20.92 -9.09
CA LEU A 158 9.22 22.16 -9.00
C LEU A 158 7.83 21.97 -9.62
N GLU A 159 7.78 21.64 -10.91
CA GLU A 159 6.52 21.53 -11.64
C GLU A 159 6.59 20.46 -12.75
N ALA A 160 5.42 19.93 -13.12
CA ALA A 160 5.26 19.02 -14.25
C ALA A 160 4.09 19.49 -15.13
N TYR A 161 4.39 19.85 -16.36
CA TYR A 161 3.39 20.14 -17.38
C TYR A 161 3.12 18.89 -18.22
N GLU A 162 1.95 18.26 -18.02
CA GLU A 162 1.55 17.05 -18.74
C GLU A 162 1.01 17.37 -20.14
N TYR A 163 1.51 16.65 -21.15
CA TYR A 163 1.04 16.72 -22.52
C TYR A 163 0.00 15.65 -22.82
N LYS A 164 -1.09 16.04 -23.50
CA LYS A 164 -2.06 15.10 -24.06
C LYS A 164 -1.51 14.37 -25.30
N VAL A 165 -0.70 15.06 -26.08
CA VAL A 165 -0.04 14.59 -27.32
C VAL A 165 1.37 15.17 -27.33
N ALA A 166 2.35 14.42 -27.81
CA ALA A 166 3.73 14.90 -27.91
C ALA A 166 3.80 16.20 -28.74
N PRO A 167 4.44 17.27 -28.23
CA PRO A 167 4.70 18.47 -29.02
C PRO A 167 5.50 18.17 -30.29
N LYS A 168 5.25 18.93 -31.36
CA LYS A 168 5.94 18.74 -32.64
C LYS A 168 7.45 18.84 -32.47
N GLY A 169 8.19 17.84 -32.96
CA GLY A 169 9.65 17.79 -32.88
C GLY A 169 10.22 17.20 -31.57
N THR A 170 9.36 16.73 -30.65
CA THR A 170 9.80 16.11 -29.38
C THR A 170 9.65 14.59 -29.36
N GLU A 171 9.16 14.00 -30.45
CA GLU A 171 8.84 12.57 -30.58
C GLU A 171 10.07 11.67 -30.46
N GLU A 172 11.20 12.09 -31.04
CA GLU A 172 12.46 11.35 -30.97
C GLU A 172 12.97 11.26 -29.53
N GLU A 173 12.89 12.35 -28.77
CA GLU A 173 13.35 12.39 -27.37
C GLU A 173 12.50 11.46 -26.49
N PHE A 174 11.16 11.50 -26.62
CA PHE A 174 10.30 10.57 -25.91
C PHE A 174 10.54 9.09 -26.32
N SER A 175 10.84 8.84 -27.59
CA SER A 175 11.17 7.50 -28.07
C SER A 175 12.47 6.99 -27.46
N GLN A 176 13.50 7.83 -27.38
CA GLN A 176 14.77 7.49 -26.73
C GLN A 176 14.60 7.23 -25.23
N ILE A 177 13.78 8.03 -24.53
CA ILE A 177 13.46 7.80 -23.11
C ILE A 177 12.75 6.45 -22.93
N THR A 178 11.79 6.14 -23.80
CA THR A 178 11.06 4.87 -23.77
C THR A 178 11.99 3.69 -23.95
N GLN A 179 12.88 3.75 -24.96
CA GLN A 179 13.86 2.70 -25.22
C GLN A 179 14.87 2.53 -24.08
N LYS A 180 15.33 3.64 -23.48
CA LYS A 180 16.30 3.61 -22.37
C LYS A 180 15.76 2.94 -21.11
N TYR A 181 14.46 3.05 -20.86
CA TYR A 181 13.85 2.60 -19.60
C TYR A 181 12.80 1.49 -19.75
N ASP A 182 12.62 0.96 -20.96
CA ASP A 182 11.68 -0.12 -21.28
C ASP A 182 10.26 0.18 -20.75
N LEU A 183 9.74 1.35 -21.16
CA LEU A 183 8.53 1.96 -20.58
C LEU A 183 7.22 1.60 -21.27
#